data_AF-A0A9W6VVB6-F1
#
_entry.id   AF-A0A9W6VVB6-F1
#
_cell.length_a   1.000
_cell.length_b   1.000
_cell.length_c   1.000
_cell.angle_alpha   90.00
_cell.angle_beta   90.00
_cell.angle_gamma   90.00
#
_symmetry.space_group_name_H-M   'P 1'
#
loop_
_entity.id
_entity.type
_entity.pdbx_description
1 polymer ?
#
loop_
_entity_poly.entity_id
_entity_poly.type
_entity_poly.pdbx_seq_one_letter_code
_entity_poly.pdbx_strand_id
1 'polypeptide(L)'
;MSVKERITVTIDSEIATQIKELAGQQSTSSVVERALREMLTRQHDARTRLRAMAAAHERRDPEAHARLRAHVRRRLDLGEE
;
A
#
# COMPACT_ATOMS: atom_id res chain seq x y z
N MET A 1 13.19 -1.93 22.02
CA MET A 1 11.90 -2.33 22.64
C MET A 1 10.79 -1.97 21.67
N SER A 2 9.90 -2.91 21.33
CA SER A 2 8.74 -2.64 20.45
C SER A 2 7.58 -2.15 21.31
N VAL A 3 7.11 -0.92 21.09
CA VAL A 3 5.91 -0.40 21.76
C VAL A 3 4.69 -1.06 21.11
N LYS A 4 3.87 -1.76 21.90
CA LYS A 4 2.62 -2.35 21.41
C LYS A 4 1.48 -1.40 21.71
N GLU A 5 0.74 -1.00 20.68
CA GLU A 5 -0.48 -0.21 20.80
C GLU A 5 -1.69 -1.12 20.58
N ARG A 6 -2.73 -0.97 21.40
CA ARG A 6 -3.98 -1.73 21.23
C ARG A 6 -4.92 -0.91 20.34
N ILE A 7 -5.30 -1.50 19.22
CA ILE A 7 -6.22 -0.91 18.24
C ILE A 7 -7.44 -1.83 18.12
N THR A 8 -8.63 -1.23 18.00
CA THR A 8 -9.86 -1.97 17.68
C THR A 8 -10.17 -1.81 16.20
N VAL A 9 -10.42 -2.91 15.50
CA VAL A 9 -10.75 -2.92 14.07
C VAL A 9 -12.06 -3.65 13.86
N THR A 10 -12.86 -3.12 12.95
CA THR A 10 -14.09 -3.79 12.48
C THR A 10 -13.77 -4.47 11.17
N ILE A 11 -14.14 -5.74 11.05
CA ILE A 11 -13.94 -6.56 9.87
C ILE A 11 -15.21 -7.39 9.62
N ASP A 12 -15.34 -7.89 8.40
CA ASP A 12 -16.40 -8.82 8.05
C ASP A 12 -16.35 -10.09 8.92
N SER A 13 -17.51 -10.64 9.26
CA SER A 13 -17.64 -11.86 10.08
C SER A 13 -16.99 -13.09 9.46
N GLU A 14 -17.00 -13.22 8.14
CA GLU A 14 -16.35 -14.32 7.43
C GLU A 14 -14.83 -14.22 7.60
N ILE A 15 -14.28 -13.01 7.39
CA ILE A 15 -12.85 -12.72 7.56
C ILE A 15 -12.43 -12.96 9.02
N ALA A 16 -13.24 -12.53 9.99
CA ALA A 16 -12.98 -12.76 11.41
C ALA A 16 -12.89 -14.26 11.75
N THR A 17 -13.74 -15.08 11.11
CA THR A 17 -13.75 -16.54 11.28
C THR A 17 -12.50 -17.16 10.70
N GLN A 18 -12.13 -16.80 9.46
CA GLN A 18 -10.91 -17.27 8.81
C GLN A 18 -9.64 -16.91 9.61
N ILE A 19 -9.56 -15.69 10.17
CA ILE A 19 -8.41 -15.29 11.00
C ILE A 19 -8.33 -16.13 12.27
N LYS A 20 -9.47 -16.43 12.92
CA LYS A 20 -9.49 -17.29 14.11
C LYS A 20 -9.04 -18.72 13.79
N GLU A 21 -9.50 -19.28 12.68
CA GLU A 21 -9.08 -20.60 12.20
C GLU A 21 -7.59 -20.66 11.89
N LEU A 22 -7.06 -19.66 11.19
CA LEU A 22 -5.63 -19.53 10.87
C LEU A 22 -4.77 -19.33 12.12
N ALA A 23 -5.27 -18.61 13.12
CA ALA A 23 -4.57 -18.43 14.38
C ALA A 23 -4.46 -19.75 15.15
N GLY A 24 -5.49 -20.60 15.13
CA GLY A 24 -5.50 -21.85 15.87
C GLY A 24 -5.22 -21.61 17.37
N GLN A 25 -4.08 -22.10 17.87
CA GLN A 25 -3.62 -21.85 19.24
C GLN A 25 -2.74 -20.58 19.41
N GLN A 26 -2.39 -19.89 18.32
CA GLN A 26 -1.61 -18.66 18.33
C GLN A 26 -2.50 -17.44 18.62
N SER A 27 -1.88 -16.32 19.00
CA SER A 27 -2.61 -15.07 19.15
C SER A 27 -3.10 -14.55 17.79
N THR A 28 -4.39 -14.25 17.69
CA THR A 28 -5.01 -13.54 16.55
C THR A 28 -4.23 -12.27 16.18
N SER A 29 -3.74 -11.54 17.19
CA SER A 29 -2.96 -10.32 16.96
C SER A 29 -1.65 -10.58 16.23
N SER A 30 -0.99 -11.72 16.50
CA SER A 30 0.27 -12.09 15.83
C SER A 30 0.06 -12.41 14.36
N VAL A 31 -1.05 -13.09 14.04
CA VAL A 31 -1.43 -13.40 12.65
C VAL A 31 -1.73 -12.11 11.89
N VAL A 32 -2.51 -11.21 12.49
CA VAL A 32 -2.86 -9.91 11.89
C VAL A 32 -1.62 -9.03 11.72
N GLU A 33 -0.75 -8.93 12.72
CA GLU A 33 0.50 -8.18 12.65
C GLU A 33 1.40 -8.68 11.50
N ARG A 34 1.52 -10.00 11.33
CA ARG A 34 2.27 -10.59 10.23
C ARG A 34 1.65 -10.24 8.88
N ALA A 35 0.35 -10.42 8.73
CA ALA A 35 -0.36 -10.13 7.48
C ALA A 35 -0.23 -8.65 7.09
N LEU A 36 -0.40 -7.73 8.05
CA LEU A 36 -0.23 -6.30 7.83
C LEU A 36 1.21 -5.96 7.42
N ARG A 37 2.21 -6.56 8.08
CA ARG A 37 3.61 -6.36 7.72
C ARG A 37 3.89 -6.82 6.29
N GLU A 38 3.43 -8.01 5.91
CA GLU A 38 3.59 -8.54 4.56
C GLU A 38 2.88 -7.68 3.50
N MET A 39 1.68 -7.17 3.80
CA MET A 39 0.97 -6.24 2.92
C MET A 39 1.74 -4.92 2.74
N LEU A 40 2.17 -4.31 3.85
CA LEU A 40 2.88 -3.03 3.83
C LEU A 40 4.23 -3.14 3.10
N THR A 41 4.98 -4.23 3.31
CA THR A 41 6.21 -4.50 2.57
C THR A 41 5.93 -4.62 1.08
N ARG A 42 4.92 -5.40 0.66
CA ARG A 42 4.54 -5.53 -0.76
C ARG A 42 4.14 -4.18 -1.38
N GLN A 43 3.37 -3.37 -0.66
CA GLN A 43 3.00 -2.03 -1.12
C GLN A 43 4.22 -1.10 -1.23
N HIS A 44 5.14 -1.16 -0.27
CA HIS A 44 6.37 -0.38 -0.28
C HIS A 44 7.23 -0.76 -1.50
N ASP A 45 7.45 -2.05 -1.73
CA ASP A 45 8.25 -2.54 -2.85
C ASP A 45 7.63 -2.16 -4.20
N ALA A 46 6.31 -2.30 -4.34
CA ALA A 46 5.59 -1.89 -5.54
C ALA A 46 5.75 -0.39 -5.81
N ARG A 47 5.56 0.46 -4.79
CA ARG A 47 5.76 1.92 -4.88
C ARG A 47 7.20 2.27 -5.26
N THR A 48 8.18 1.61 -4.65
CA THR A 48 9.60 1.83 -4.94
C THR A 48 9.93 1.48 -6.39
N ARG A 49 9.44 0.33 -6.90
CA ARG A 49 9.62 -0.06 -8.31
C ARG A 49 8.96 0.94 -9.27
N LEU A 50 7.72 1.34 -9.00
CA LEU A 50 7.01 2.32 -9.83
C LEU A 50 7.74 3.67 -9.88
N ARG A 51 8.27 4.14 -8.75
CA ARG A 51 9.09 5.36 -8.69
C ARG A 51 10.38 5.22 -9.50
N ALA A 52 11.07 4.09 -9.38
CA ALA A 52 12.29 3.83 -10.15
C ALA A 52 12.01 3.80 -11.66
N MET A 53 10.91 3.19 -12.09
CA MET A 53 10.47 3.20 -13.48
C MET A 53 10.14 4.61 -13.98
N ALA A 54 9.39 5.39 -13.20
CA ALA A 54 9.07 6.77 -13.54
C ALA A 54 10.34 7.63 -13.70
N ALA A 55 11.29 7.51 -12.78
CA ALA A 55 12.58 8.21 -12.85
C ALA A 55 13.45 7.74 -14.05
N ALA A 56 13.40 6.45 -14.40
CA ALA A 56 14.06 5.95 -15.60
C ALA A 56 13.45 6.54 -16.88
N HIS A 57 12.12 6.64 -16.94
CA HIS A 57 11.42 7.27 -18.06
C HIS A 57 11.70 8.77 -18.16
N GLU A 58 11.71 9.50 -17.03
CA GLU A 58 12.05 10.92 -16.98
C GLU A 58 13.46 11.19 -17.51
N ARG A 59 14.43 10.34 -17.17
CA ARG A 59 15.80 10.45 -17.71
C ARG A 59 15.89 10.16 -19.21
N ARG A 60 15.03 9.28 -19.72
CA ARG A 60 15.02 8.89 -21.15
C ARG A 60 14.38 9.97 -22.03
N ASP A 61 13.30 10.59 -21.56
CA ASP A 61 12.59 11.65 -22.27
C ASP A 61 12.02 12.68 -21.28
N PRO A 62 12.82 13.69 -20.89
CA PRO A 62 12.42 14.66 -19.89
C PRO A 62 11.30 15.60 -20.39
N GLU A 63 11.27 15.91 -21.69
CA GLU A 63 10.28 16.81 -22.27
C GLU A 63 8.89 16.16 -22.34
N ALA A 64 8.81 14.90 -22.79
CA ALA A 64 7.54 14.16 -22.77
C ALA A 64 7.03 13.97 -21.34
N HIS A 65 7.93 13.70 -20.39
CA HIS A 65 7.55 13.56 -18.98
C HIS A 65 7.04 14.88 -18.38
N ALA A 66 7.65 16.03 -18.72
CA ALA A 66 7.16 17.35 -18.32
C ALA A 66 5.77 17.66 -18.92
N ARG A 67 5.55 17.36 -20.20
CA ARG A 67 4.23 17.51 -20.85
C ARG A 67 3.16 16.65 -20.18
N LEU A 68 3.48 15.40 -19.87
CA LEU A 68 2.57 14.49 -19.16
C LEU A 68 2.24 15.02 -17.75
N ARG A 69 3.24 15.49 -16.98
CA ARG A 69 3.00 16.08 -15.66
C ARG A 69 2.09 17.31 -15.73
N ALA A 70 2.29 18.19 -16.72
CA ALA A 70 1.42 19.35 -16.92
C ALA A 70 -0.02 18.94 -17.29
N HIS A 71 -0.18 17.90 -18.11
CA HIS A 71 -1.50 17.37 -18.48
C HIS A 71 -2.24 16.75 -17.28
N VAL A 72 -1.57 15.90 -16.49
CA VAL A 72 -2.16 15.28 -15.29
C VAL A 72 -2.55 16.33 -14.25
N ARG A 73 -1.68 17.32 -14.02
CA ARG A 73 -1.98 18.42 -13.09
C ARG A 73 -3.21 19.20 -13.52
N ARG A 74 -3.34 19.51 -14.82
CA ARG A 74 -4.52 20.17 -15.37
C ARG A 74 -5.80 19.35 -15.12
N ARG A 75 -5.79 18.03 -15.30
CA ARG A 75 -6.97 17.19 -15.04
C ARG A 75 -7.37 17.18 -13.57
N LEU A 76 -6.39 17.08 -12.66
CA LEU A 76 -6.63 17.14 -11.22
C LEU A 76 -7.20 18.50 -10.79
N ASP A 77 -6.67 19.60 -11.35
CA ASP A 77 -7.16 20.95 -11.09
C ASP A 77 -8.58 21.17 -11.65
N LEU A 78 -8.96 20.44 -12.71
CA LEU A 78 -10.30 20.47 -13.31
C LEU A 78 -11.31 19.51 -12.65
N GLY A 79 -10.88 18.69 -11.67
CA GLY A 79 -11.74 17.71 -11.01
C GLY A 79 -12.21 16.57 -11.92
N GLU A 80 -11.53 16.33 -13.04
CA GLU A 80 -11.83 15.22 -13.95
C GLU A 80 -11.14 13.94 -13.48
N GLU A 81 -11.86 13.11 -12.72
CA GLU A 81 -11.46 11.72 -12.41
C GLU A 81 -11.34 10.86 -13.69
#